data_AF-A0A3D5FL51-F1
#
_entry.id   AF-A0A3D5FL51-F1
#
_cell.length_a   1.000
_cell.length_b   1.000
_cell.length_c   1.000
_cell.angle_alpha   90.00
_cell.angle_beta   90.00
_cell.angle_gamma   90.00
#
_symmetry.space_group_name_H-M   'P 1'
#
loop_
_entity.id
_entity.type
_entity.pdbx_description
1 polymer ?
#
loop_
_entity_poly.entity_id
_entity_poly.type
_entity_poly.pdbx_seq_one_letter_code
_entity_poly.pdbx_strand_id
1 'polypeptide(L)'
;MAQGFRFVCGGCAHTIEAWDDGNPYYFESVVTNTGKVRQKKKYAYHPDHELRNRCVGNDSPHLCLSCGKKFMVDSEKPIAVCRKCKSADIVDTMELAGKPCPYCEGGVFGDPVSCGIS
;
A
#
# COMPACT_ATOMS: atom_id res chain seq x y z
N MET A 1 -6.25 8.32 12.79
CA MET A 1 -5.51 7.37 13.63
C MET A 1 -5.25 6.18 12.73
N ALA A 2 -4.01 5.92 12.34
CA ALA A 2 -3.72 4.79 11.47
C ALA A 2 -3.79 3.50 12.29
N GLN A 3 -4.65 2.56 11.88
CA GLN A 3 -4.69 1.22 12.46
C GLN A 3 -3.80 0.30 11.62
N GLY A 4 -2.85 -0.36 12.28
CA GLY A 4 -2.04 -1.41 11.67
C GLY A 4 -2.73 -2.77 11.80
N PHE A 5 -2.65 -3.58 10.75
CA PHE A 5 -3.10 -4.97 10.73
C PHE A 5 -1.96 -5.86 10.31
N ARG A 6 -1.81 -7.01 10.98
CA ARG A 6 -0.81 -8.02 10.66
C ARG A 6 -1.46 -9.28 10.17
N PHE A 7 -1.11 -9.69 8.96
CA PHE A 7 -1.51 -10.94 8.35
C PHE A 7 -0.37 -11.95 8.49
N VAL A 8 -0.68 -13.15 8.96
CA VAL A 8 0.28 -14.24 9.13
C VAL A 8 -0.12 -15.40 8.24
N CYS A 9 0.83 -15.90 7.44
CA CYS A 9 0.64 -17.11 6.66
C CYS A 9 0.65 -18.35 7.57
N GLY A 10 -0.39 -19.18 7.51
CA GLY A 10 -0.47 -20.42 8.29
C GLY A 10 0.51 -21.52 7.85
N GLY A 11 1.09 -21.42 6.64
CA GLY A 11 2.03 -22.42 6.11
C GLY A 11 3.49 -22.12 6.40
N CYS A 12 3.94 -20.89 6.18
CA CYS A 12 5.36 -20.51 6.31
C CYS A 12 5.64 -19.44 7.38
N ALA A 13 4.64 -19.07 8.19
CA ALA A 13 4.72 -18.01 9.20
C ALA A 13 5.15 -16.63 8.66
N HIS A 14 5.13 -16.43 7.34
CA HIS A 14 5.46 -15.13 6.75
C HIS A 14 4.42 -14.09 7.17
N THR A 15 4.89 -12.92 7.62
CA THR A 15 4.01 -11.87 8.12
C THR A 15 4.03 -10.63 7.24
N ILE A 16 2.85 -10.09 6.98
CA ILE A 16 2.66 -8.84 6.24
C ILE A 16 1.91 -7.86 7.12
N GLU A 17 2.49 -6.68 7.28
CA GLU A 17 1.86 -5.56 7.96
C GLU A 17 1.19 -4.67 6.91
N ALA A 18 -0.07 -4.31 7.17
CA ALA A 18 -0.90 -3.44 6.36
C ALA A 18 -1.43 -2.31 7.24
N TRP A 19 -1.71 -1.16 6.64
CA TRP A 19 -2.15 0.04 7.36
C TRP A 19 -3.37 0.62 6.66
N ASP A 20 -4.44 0.86 7.41
CA ASP A 20 -5.74 1.32 6.89
C ASP A 20 -5.68 2.70 6.22
N ASP A 21 -4.80 3.57 6.73
CA ASP A 21 -4.71 4.96 6.29
C ASP A 21 -4.14 5.11 4.87
N GLY A 22 -3.47 4.06 4.36
CA GLY A 22 -2.67 4.13 3.14
C GLY A 22 -1.58 5.20 3.25
N ASN A 23 -1.22 5.81 2.12
CA ASN A 23 -0.33 6.97 2.06
C ASN A 23 -0.99 8.09 1.23
N PRO A 24 -1.82 8.94 1.86
CA PRO A 24 -2.44 10.08 1.20
C PRO A 24 -1.39 11.03 0.64
N TYR A 25 -1.61 11.57 -0.55
CA TYR A 25 -0.66 12.47 -1.20
C TYR A 25 -1.31 13.67 -1.89
N TYR A 26 -0.53 14.73 -2.01
CA TYR A 26 -0.85 15.95 -2.74
C TYR A 26 0.30 16.36 -3.67
N PHE A 27 0.00 17.25 -4.62
CA PHE A 27 1.01 17.84 -5.51
C PHE A 27 1.39 19.24 -5.06
N GLU A 28 2.67 19.48 -4.83
CA GLU A 28 3.22 20.79 -4.52
C GLU A 28 3.96 21.35 -5.74
N SER A 29 3.69 22.60 -6.09
CA SER A 29 4.41 23.30 -7.16
C SER A 29 5.79 23.72 -6.67
N VAL A 30 6.84 23.14 -7.23
CA VAL A 30 8.23 23.49 -6.94
C VAL A 30 8.88 24.14 -8.15
N VAL A 31 9.55 25.26 -7.92
CA VAL A 31 10.37 25.92 -8.94
C VAL A 31 11.72 25.21 -8.96
N THR A 32 12.10 24.64 -10.10
CA THR A 32 13.42 24.03 -10.26
C THR A 32 14.49 25.11 -10.38
N ASN A 33 15.76 24.76 -10.13
CA ASN A 33 16.92 25.67 -10.33
C ASN A 33 17.04 26.19 -11.78
N THR A 34 16.28 25.62 -12.71
CA THR A 34 16.13 26.05 -14.12
C THR A 34 14.95 26.99 -14.36
N GLY A 35 14.25 27.45 -13.32
CA GLY A 35 13.11 28.36 -13.40
C GLY A 35 11.79 27.72 -13.86
N LYS A 36 11.73 26.38 -13.99
CA LYS A 36 10.51 25.67 -14.43
C LYS A 36 9.67 25.26 -13.22
N VAL A 37 8.36 25.48 -13.30
CA VAL A 37 7.41 24.96 -12.30
C VAL A 37 7.15 23.48 -12.59
N ARG A 38 7.38 22.62 -11.61
CA ARG A 38 7.04 21.18 -11.67
C ARG A 38 6.20 20.81 -10.47
N GLN A 39 5.31 19.84 -10.65
CA GLN A 39 4.54 19.26 -9.55
C GLN A 39 5.37 18.14 -8.90
N LYS A 40 5.58 18.24 -7.58
CA LYS A 40 6.25 17.21 -6.78
C LYS A 40 5.20 16.52 -5.90
N LYS A 41 5.13 15.18 -6.00
CA LYS A 41 4.29 14.35 -5.12
C LYS A 41 4.83 14.44 -3.68
N LYS A 42 3.97 14.83 -2.75
CA LYS A 42 4.23 14.93 -1.31
C LYS A 42 3.21 14.11 -0.56
N TYR A 43 3.65 13.32 0.42
CA TYR A 43 2.76 12.55 1.27
C TYR A 43 2.31 13.41 2.44
N ALA A 44 1.01 13.37 2.75
CA ALA A 44 0.46 14.02 3.94
C ALA A 44 0.58 13.03 5.10
N TYR A 45 1.51 13.30 6.03
CA TYR A 45 1.65 12.51 7.25
C TYR A 45 0.73 13.06 8.34
N HIS A 46 -0.03 12.19 9.00
CA HIS A 46 -0.90 12.58 10.12
C HIS A 46 -0.07 13.10 11.31
N PRO A 47 -0.53 14.14 12.04
CA PRO A 47 -1.94 14.55 12.19
C PRO A 47 -2.36 15.83 11.47
N ASP A 48 -1.63 16.29 10.44
CA ASP A 48 -1.90 17.59 9.82
C ASP A 48 -3.18 17.58 8.95
N HIS A 49 -4.31 17.94 9.57
CA HIS A 49 -5.65 17.87 8.99
C HIS A 49 -5.84 18.80 7.79
N GLU A 50 -5.07 19.89 7.70
CA GLU A 50 -5.15 20.82 6.58
C GLU A 50 -4.56 20.23 5.29
N LEU A 51 -3.51 19.40 5.42
CA LEU A 51 -2.92 18.69 4.28
C LEU A 51 -3.86 17.61 3.74
N ARG A 52 -4.69 17.01 4.60
CA ARG A 52 -5.66 15.97 4.20
C ARG A 52 -6.69 16.50 3.20
N ASN A 53 -7.14 17.74 3.36
CA ASN A 53 -8.05 18.40 2.41
C ASN A 53 -7.40 18.72 1.07
N ARG A 54 -6.06 18.73 1.00
CA ARG A 54 -5.30 18.95 -0.24
C ARG A 54 -4.90 17.65 -0.93
N CYS A 55 -5.14 16.50 -0.29
CA CYS A 55 -4.83 15.20 -0.87
C CYS A 55 -5.71 14.94 -2.09
N VAL A 56 -5.07 14.54 -3.18
CA VAL A 56 -5.72 14.22 -4.45
C VAL A 56 -5.82 12.71 -4.67
N GLY A 57 -5.01 11.93 -3.95
CA GLY A 57 -5.04 10.47 -4.07
C GLY A 57 -4.43 9.79 -2.85
N ASN A 58 -4.49 8.46 -2.87
CA ASN A 58 -3.93 7.59 -1.85
C ASN A 58 -3.06 6.52 -2.51
N ASP A 59 -1.84 6.33 -2.02
CA ASP A 59 -1.00 5.20 -2.41
C ASP A 59 -1.19 4.08 -1.39
N SER A 60 -1.87 2.99 -1.80
CA SER A 60 -2.10 1.84 -0.94
C SER A 60 -1.10 0.71 -1.24
N PRO A 61 -0.52 0.07 -0.21
CA PRO A 61 0.36 -1.08 -0.40
C PRO A 61 -0.40 -2.29 -0.93
N HIS A 62 0.07 -2.85 -2.04
CA HIS A 62 -0.45 -4.06 -2.66
C HIS A 62 0.62 -5.16 -2.72
N LEU A 63 0.17 -6.41 -2.75
CA LEU A 63 0.98 -7.60 -2.92
C LEU A 63 0.55 -8.33 -4.19
N CYS A 64 1.53 -8.71 -5.02
CA CYS A 64 1.27 -9.67 -6.09
C CYS A 64 1.30 -11.11 -5.54
N LEU A 65 0.19 -11.83 -5.64
CA LEU A 65 0.03 -13.21 -5.18
C LEU A 65 0.75 -14.23 -6.08
N SER A 66 1.14 -13.86 -7.30
CA SER A 66 1.92 -14.76 -8.17
C SER A 66 3.43 -14.65 -8.00
N CYS A 67 3.96 -13.52 -7.53
CA CYS A 67 5.42 -13.32 -7.43
C CYS A 67 5.92 -12.73 -6.11
N GLY A 68 5.02 -12.47 -5.16
CA GLY A 68 5.33 -11.96 -3.83
C GLY A 68 5.86 -10.52 -3.80
N LYS A 69 5.78 -9.79 -4.92
CA LYS A 69 6.26 -8.41 -4.97
C LYS A 69 5.26 -7.48 -4.29
N LYS A 70 5.72 -6.75 -3.28
CA LYS A 70 5.02 -5.60 -2.69
C LYS A 70 5.28 -4.34 -3.51
N PHE A 71 4.25 -3.53 -3.73
CA PHE A 71 4.34 -2.25 -4.45
C PHE A 71 3.17 -1.36 -4.07
N MET A 72 3.31 -0.06 -4.34
CA MET A 72 2.24 0.91 -4.09
C MET A 72 1.33 1.03 -5.31
N VAL A 73 0.02 1.04 -5.08
CA VAL A 73 -0.99 1.33 -6.09
C VAL A 73 -1.63 2.66 -5.79
N ASP A 74 -1.62 3.53 -6.80
CA ASP A 74 -2.18 4.86 -6.75
C ASP A 74 -3.70 4.78 -7.01
N SER A 75 -4.52 5.30 -6.10
CA SER A 75 -5.98 5.28 -6.26
C SER A 75 -6.48 6.07 -7.49
N GLU A 76 -5.76 7.10 -7.94
CA GLU A 76 -6.14 7.84 -9.16
C GLU A 76 -5.71 7.11 -10.44
N LYS A 77 -4.63 6.33 -10.36
CA LYS A 77 -4.08 5.57 -11.49
C LYS A 77 -3.83 4.12 -11.08
N PRO A 78 -4.91 3.35 -10.84
CA PRO A 78 -4.79 1.98 -10.37
C PRO A 78 -4.06 1.15 -11.41
N ILE A 79 -3.10 0.36 -10.94
CA ILE A 79 -2.36 -0.57 -11.79
C ILE A 79 -3.14 -1.88 -11.74
N ALA A 80 -3.55 -2.42 -12.89
CA ALA A 80 -4.29 -3.69 -12.96
C ALA A 80 -3.40 -4.94 -12.95
N VAL A 81 -2.09 -4.79 -13.17
CA VAL A 81 -1.15 -5.90 -13.31
C VAL A 81 0.18 -5.65 -12.60
N CYS A 82 0.77 -6.70 -12.05
CA CYS A 82 2.10 -6.62 -11.45
C CYS A 82 3.14 -6.22 -12.51
N ARG A 83 3.89 -5.14 -12.25
CA ARG A 83 4.94 -4.68 -13.20
C ARG A 83 6.09 -5.68 -13.35
N LYS A 84 6.30 -6.59 -12.39
CA LYS A 84 7.37 -7.60 -12.39
C LYS A 84 6.99 -8.84 -13.20
N CYS A 85 5.87 -9.47 -12.90
CA CYS A 85 5.47 -10.75 -13.52
C CYS A 85 4.27 -10.65 -14.48
N LYS A 86 3.69 -9.45 -14.65
CA LYS A 86 2.49 -9.18 -15.48
C LYS A 86 1.21 -9.88 -15.05
N SER A 87 1.22 -10.63 -13.95
CA SER A 87 0.00 -11.20 -13.38
C SER A 87 -1.00 -10.13 -12.93
N ALA A 88 -2.28 -10.41 -13.10
CA ALA A 88 -3.38 -9.61 -12.56
C ALA A 88 -3.72 -9.98 -11.09
N ASP A 89 -3.09 -11.02 -10.52
CA ASP A 89 -3.28 -11.41 -9.13
C ASP A 89 -2.53 -10.46 -8.19
N ILE A 90 -3.08 -9.27 -8.05
CA ILE A 90 -2.61 -8.23 -7.14
C ILE A 90 -3.75 -7.95 -6.16
N VAL A 91 -3.41 -7.82 -4.88
CA VAL A 91 -4.39 -7.58 -3.83
C VAL A 91 -3.86 -6.50 -2.91
N ASP A 92 -4.76 -5.67 -2.39
CA ASP A 92 -4.42 -4.74 -1.32
C ASP A 92 -3.94 -5.54 -0.11
N THR A 93 -2.90 -5.05 0.57
CA THR A 93 -2.38 -5.73 1.76
C THR A 93 -3.40 -5.80 2.91
N MET A 94 -4.42 -4.93 2.93
CA MET A 94 -5.55 -4.97 3.85
C MET A 94 -6.56 -6.08 3.56
N GLU A 95 -6.53 -6.66 2.35
CA GLU A 95 -7.45 -7.71 1.90
C GLU A 95 -6.74 -9.07 1.73
N LEU A 96 -5.68 -9.30 2.50
CA LEU A 96 -4.90 -10.54 2.44
C LEU A 96 -5.58 -11.73 3.11
N ALA A 97 -6.55 -11.52 4.00
CA ALA A 97 -7.25 -12.61 4.68
C ALA A 97 -7.81 -13.65 3.69
N GLY A 98 -7.47 -14.92 3.89
CA GLY A 98 -7.89 -16.02 3.02
C GLY A 98 -7.19 -16.08 1.66
N LYS A 99 -6.26 -15.17 1.35
CA LYS A 99 -5.49 -15.20 0.09
C LYS A 99 -4.32 -16.19 0.16
N PRO A 100 -3.95 -16.82 -0.97
CA PRO A 100 -2.80 -17.72 -1.01
C PRO A 100 -1.49 -16.95 -0.75
N CYS A 101 -0.55 -17.63 -0.10
CA CYS A 101 0.75 -17.05 0.22
C CYS A 101 1.71 -17.21 -0.97
N PRO A 102 2.15 -16.11 -1.61
CA PRO A 102 3.07 -16.16 -2.75
C PRO A 102 4.47 -16.69 -2.40
N TYR A 103 4.80 -16.83 -1.12
CA TYR A 103 6.14 -17.19 -0.65
C TYR A 103 6.32 -18.70 -0.39
N CYS A 104 5.23 -19.42 -0.17
CA CYS A 104 5.28 -20.86 0.12
C CYS A 104 4.33 -21.70 -0.74
N GLU A 105 3.46 -21.07 -1.54
CA GLU A 105 2.55 -21.67 -2.53
C GLU A 105 1.55 -22.71 -1.96
N GLY A 106 1.63 -23.07 -0.69
CA GLY A 106 0.71 -23.99 -0.01
C GLY A 106 -0.01 -23.41 1.21
N GLY A 107 0.44 -22.26 1.73
CA GLY A 107 -0.20 -21.59 2.86
C GLY A 107 -1.20 -20.52 2.42
N VAL A 108 -2.13 -20.19 3.31
CA VAL A 108 -3.04 -19.02 3.19
C VAL A 108 -2.76 -18.03 4.32
N PHE A 109 -3.00 -16.75 4.06
CA PHE A 109 -2.99 -15.73 5.11
C PHE A 109 -4.24 -15.87 5.98
N GLY A 110 -4.04 -15.92 7.30
CA GLY A 110 -5.14 -15.93 8.27
C GLY A 110 -5.79 -14.55 8.45
N ASP A 111 -6.73 -14.49 9.39
CA ASP A 111 -7.40 -13.25 9.78
C ASP A 111 -6.42 -12.17 10.26
N PRO A 112 -6.71 -10.88 9.99
CA PRO A 112 -5.85 -9.79 10.40
C PRO A 112 -5.83 -9.65 11.92
N VAL A 113 -4.63 -9.60 12.48
CA VAL A 113 -4.43 -9.25 13.89
C VAL A 113 -4.19 -7.75 13.99
N SER A 114 -5.03 -7.01 14.70
CA SER A 114 -4.85 -5.57 14.88
C SER A 114 -3.60 -5.28 15.72
N CYS A 115 -2.64 -4.56 15.14
CA CYS A 115 -1.50 -4.00 15.85
C CYS A 115 -1.87 -2.60 16.35
N GLY A 116 -2.72 -2.54 17.38
CA GLY A 116 -2.92 -1.33 18.16
C GLY A 116 -1.77 -1.18 19.16
N ILE A 117 -1.08 -0.05 19.14
CA ILE A 117 -0.22 0.34 20.25
C ILE A 117 -1.16 0.69 21.40
N SER A 118 -1.27 -0.20 22.40
CA SER A 118 -1.90 0.11 23.68
C SER A 118 -1.09 1.14 24.46
#